data_AF-A0A645CEP5-F1
#
_entry.id   AF-A0A645CEP5-F1
#
_cell.length_a   1.000
_cell.length_b   1.000
_cell.length_c   1.000
_cell.angle_alpha   90.00
_cell.angle_beta   90.00
_cell.angle_gamma   90.00
#
_symmetry.space_group_name_H-M   'P 1'
#
loop_
_entity.id
_entity.type
_entity.pdbx_description
1 polymer ?
#
loop_
_entity_poly.entity_id
_entity_poly.type
_entity_poly.pdbx_seq_one_letter_code
_entity_poly.pdbx_strand_id
1 'polypeptide(L)'
;MNKQEKCGYWLMLSDYDLGTIDALIKGERWVYVAYLSQQAVERQLKGMYVYFMEAEPPKTHNVNFLFSKITSSEAFRTQTDQIRLEERKNECEDFLMDVMFYYMSDYPFSYKNITSRFVDRSLALELHRKTVETVAWLRSFLPEIEIPKIPS
;
A
#
# COMPACT_ATOMS: atom_id res chain seq x y z
N MET A 1 -21.64 7.39 -1.92
CA MET A 1 -20.96 6.31 -1.18
C MET A 1 -20.61 6.79 0.21
N ASN A 2 -20.95 6.04 1.25
CA ASN A 2 -20.51 6.26 2.62
C ASN A 2 -19.01 5.93 2.78
N LYS A 3 -18.43 6.19 3.96
CA LYS A 3 -16.99 5.96 4.19
C LYS A 3 -16.59 4.49 4.05
N GLN A 4 -17.45 3.55 4.44
CA GLN A 4 -17.20 2.10 4.33
C GLN A 4 -17.17 1.66 2.87
N GLU A 5 -18.15 2.08 2.07
CA GLU A 5 -18.20 1.80 0.63
C GLU A 5 -16.98 2.39 -0.09
N LYS A 6 -16.61 3.63 0.23
CA LYS A 6 -15.41 4.26 -0.35
C LYS A 6 -14.13 3.55 0.10
N CYS A 7 -14.04 3.13 1.36
CA CYS A 7 -12.94 2.30 1.86
C CYS A 7 -12.85 0.99 1.06
N GLY A 8 -13.97 0.27 0.93
CA GLY A 8 -14.06 -0.99 0.19
C GLY A 8 -13.61 -0.87 -1.27
N TYR A 9 -13.91 0.25 -1.94
CA TYR A 9 -13.39 0.55 -3.27
C TYR A 9 -11.85 0.57 -3.31
N TRP A 10 -11.20 1.24 -2.37
CA TRP A 10 -9.74 1.29 -2.31
C TRP A 10 -9.12 -0.07 -1.95
N LEU A 11 -9.77 -0.83 -1.06
CA LEU A 11 -9.34 -2.18 -0.70
C LEU A 11 -9.43 -3.13 -1.90
N MET A 12 -10.50 -3.05 -2.68
CA MET A 12 -10.65 -3.79 -3.95
C MET A 12 -9.49 -3.49 -4.91
N LEU A 13 -9.13 -2.21 -5.07
CA LEU A 13 -8.00 -1.85 -5.93
C LEU A 13 -6.64 -2.34 -5.40
N SER A 14 -6.48 -2.40 -4.07
CA SER A 14 -5.29 -2.98 -3.43
C SER A 14 -5.22 -4.49 -3.71
N ASP A 15 -6.33 -5.22 -3.54
CA ASP A 15 -6.42 -6.66 -3.81
C ASP A 15 -6.18 -6.98 -5.29
N TYR A 16 -6.69 -6.14 -6.19
CA TYR A 16 -6.43 -6.27 -7.62
C TYR A 16 -4.95 -6.13 -7.96
N ASP A 17 -4.24 -5.18 -7.33
CA ASP A 17 -2.80 -5.03 -7.50
C ASP A 17 -2.05 -6.26 -7.00
N LEU A 18 -2.43 -6.82 -5.84
CA LEU A 18 -1.83 -8.06 -5.32
C LEU A 18 -1.98 -9.22 -6.31
N GLY A 19 -3.20 -9.44 -6.83
CA GLY A 19 -3.43 -10.46 -7.86
C GLY A 19 -2.69 -10.18 -9.17
N THR A 20 -2.48 -8.92 -9.52
CA THR A 20 -1.67 -8.53 -10.68
C THR A 20 -0.18 -8.80 -10.46
N ILE A 21 0.33 -8.57 -9.25
CA ILE A 21 1.71 -8.91 -8.87
C ILE A 21 1.96 -10.40 -9.08
N ASP A 22 1.04 -11.28 -8.71
CA ASP A 22 1.16 -12.73 -8.94
C ASP A 22 1.30 -13.07 -10.44
N ALA A 23 0.54 -12.40 -11.31
CA ALA A 23 0.66 -12.57 -12.76
C ALA A 23 2.00 -12.06 -13.29
N LEU A 24 2.51 -10.95 -12.77
CA LEU A 24 3.81 -10.38 -13.14
C LEU A 24 4.98 -11.23 -12.67
N ILE A 25 4.87 -11.87 -11.50
CA ILE A 25 5.86 -12.84 -11.01
C ILE A 25 5.96 -14.03 -11.98
N LYS A 26 4.82 -14.57 -12.43
CA LYS A 26 4.79 -15.66 -13.43
C LYS A 26 5.39 -15.22 -14.77
N GLY A 27 5.19 -13.96 -15.14
CA GLY A 27 5.78 -13.34 -16.32
C GLY A 27 7.22 -12.85 -16.14
N GLU A 28 7.84 -13.05 -14.98
CA GLU A 28 9.20 -12.58 -14.65
C GLU A 28 9.41 -11.07 -14.89
N ARG A 29 8.38 -10.26 -14.59
CA ARG A 29 8.37 -8.80 -14.77
C ARG A 29 8.74 -8.09 -13.48
N TRP A 30 9.98 -8.28 -13.02
CA TRP A 30 10.45 -7.90 -11.67
C TRP A 30 10.33 -6.42 -11.33
N VAL A 31 10.64 -5.53 -12.28
CA VAL A 31 10.45 -4.07 -12.13
C VAL A 31 9.01 -3.71 -11.80
N TYR A 32 8.06 -4.35 -12.49
CA TYR A 32 6.64 -4.08 -12.29
C TYR A 32 6.11 -4.71 -11.00
N VAL A 33 6.71 -5.81 -10.53
CA VAL A 33 6.44 -6.36 -9.19
C VAL A 33 6.80 -5.34 -8.11
N ALA A 34 7.98 -4.73 -8.18
CA ALA A 34 8.38 -3.69 -7.22
C ALA A 34 7.49 -2.44 -7.29
N TYR A 35 7.12 -2.00 -8.50
CA TYR A 35 6.21 -0.87 -8.67
C TYR A 35 4.81 -1.12 -8.10
N LEU A 36 4.19 -2.25 -8.45
CA LEU A 36 2.86 -2.57 -7.92
C LEU A 36 2.87 -2.88 -6.43
N SER A 37 4.00 -3.33 -5.88
CA SER A 37 4.17 -3.49 -4.44
C SER A 37 3.94 -2.17 -3.69
N GLN A 38 4.41 -1.04 -4.26
CA GLN A 38 4.13 0.29 -3.73
C GLN A 38 2.66 0.70 -3.93
N GLN A 39 2.09 0.46 -5.12
CA GLN A 39 0.70 0.82 -5.44
C GLN A 39 -0.32 0.09 -4.55
N ALA A 40 -0.12 -1.21 -4.31
CA ALA A 40 -0.97 -2.03 -3.48
C ALA A 40 -1.05 -1.47 -2.06
N VAL A 41 0.09 -1.11 -1.47
CA VAL A 41 0.17 -0.53 -0.11
C VAL A 41 -0.40 0.90 -0.09
N GLU A 42 -0.13 1.72 -1.11
CA GLU A 42 -0.70 3.06 -1.23
C GLU A 42 -2.23 3.01 -1.25
N ARG A 43 -2.82 2.11 -2.03
CA ARG A 43 -4.28 1.94 -2.11
C ARG A 43 -4.86 1.44 -0.79
N GLN A 44 -4.19 0.50 -0.11
CA GLN A 44 -4.58 0.06 1.22
C GLN A 44 -4.62 1.25 2.21
N LEU A 45 -3.56 2.07 2.24
CA LEU A 45 -3.49 3.24 3.10
C LEU A 45 -4.53 4.30 2.72
N LYS A 46 -4.82 4.50 1.43
CA LYS A 46 -5.90 5.41 0.99
C LYS A 46 -7.27 4.94 1.45
N GLY A 47 -7.54 3.64 1.43
CA GLY A 47 -8.76 3.06 1.99
C GLY A 47 -8.88 3.33 3.49
N MET A 48 -7.79 3.14 4.24
CA MET A 48 -7.73 3.47 5.67
C MET A 48 -7.91 4.97 5.92
N TYR A 49 -7.29 5.82 5.10
CA TYR A 49 -7.42 7.27 5.19
C TYR A 49 -8.89 7.69 5.08
N VAL A 50 -9.61 7.19 4.08
CA VAL A 50 -11.04 7.48 3.91
C VAL A 50 -11.86 7.05 5.13
N TYR A 51 -11.55 5.87 5.68
CA TYR A 51 -12.29 5.33 6.81
C TYR A 51 -12.07 6.14 8.11
N PHE A 52 -10.80 6.40 8.46
CA PHE A 52 -10.44 7.05 9.73
C PHE A 52 -10.54 8.59 9.69
N MET A 53 -10.31 9.20 8.53
CA MET A 53 -10.33 10.66 8.38
C MET A 53 -11.67 11.19 7.85
N GLU A 54 -12.56 10.31 7.37
CA GLU A 54 -13.82 10.67 6.70
C GLU A 54 -13.65 11.72 5.59
N ALA A 55 -12.51 11.67 4.91
CA ALA A 55 -12.10 12.61 3.88
C ALA A 55 -11.47 11.88 2.69
N GLU A 56 -11.50 12.51 1.52
CA GLU A 56 -10.79 11.98 0.35
C GLU A 56 -9.27 11.98 0.59
N PRO A 57 -8.54 10.94 0.14
CA PRO A 57 -7.11 10.90 0.31
C PRO A 57 -6.44 12.06 -0.45
N PRO A 58 -5.43 12.73 0.13
CA PRO A 58 -4.73 13.81 -0.54
C PRO A 58 -4.05 13.31 -1.83
N LYS A 59 -3.84 14.23 -2.79
CA LYS A 59 -3.13 13.95 -4.05
C LYS A 59 -1.62 13.80 -3.80
N THR A 60 -1.24 12.71 -3.13
CA THR A 60 0.14 12.34 -2.79
C THR A 60 0.33 10.84 -2.97
N HIS A 61 1.55 10.47 -3.31
CA HIS A 61 2.01 9.08 -3.40
C HIS A 61 2.89 8.69 -2.21
N ASN A 62 3.16 9.62 -1.30
CA ASN A 62 4.00 9.35 -0.14
C ASN A 62 3.25 8.49 0.88
N VAL A 63 3.54 7.19 0.87
CA VAL A 63 2.88 6.21 1.76
C VAL A 63 3.23 6.41 3.23
N ASN A 64 4.46 6.83 3.54
CA ASN A 64 4.85 7.17 4.92
C ASN A 64 4.05 8.37 5.46
N PHE A 65 3.80 9.38 4.61
CA PHE A 65 2.94 10.49 4.97
C PHE A 65 1.49 10.04 5.25
N LEU A 66 0.92 9.17 4.40
CA LEU A 66 -0.43 8.63 4.62
C LEU A 66 -0.50 7.85 5.93
N PHE A 67 0.45 6.94 6.16
CA PHE A 67 0.54 6.15 7.38
C PHE A 67 0.66 7.02 8.64
N SER A 68 1.56 8.01 8.64
CA SER A 68 1.72 8.95 9.76
C SER A 68 0.43 9.75 10.04
N LYS A 69 -0.25 10.23 8.99
CA LYS A 69 -1.52 10.97 9.14
C LYS A 69 -2.63 10.11 9.73
N ILE A 70 -2.74 8.86 9.29
CA ILE A 70 -3.75 7.92 9.79
C ILE A 70 -3.47 7.60 11.26
N THR A 71 -2.26 7.15 11.57
CA THR A 71 -1.88 6.68 12.92
C THR A 71 -1.91 7.79 13.98
N SER A 72 -1.68 9.04 13.57
CA SER A 72 -1.76 10.20 14.46
C SER A 72 -3.19 10.74 14.65
N SER A 73 -4.17 10.28 13.87
CA SER A 73 -5.56 10.72 13.98
C SER A 73 -6.22 10.21 15.27
N GLU A 74 -7.09 11.03 15.87
CA GLU A 74 -7.85 10.64 17.05
C GLU A 74 -8.75 9.42 16.78
N ALA A 75 -9.38 9.38 15.60
CA ALA A 75 -10.22 8.27 15.19
C ALA A 75 -9.46 6.94 15.16
N PHE A 76 -8.25 6.91 14.58
CA PHE A 76 -7.43 5.69 14.60
C PHE A 76 -7.02 5.32 16.01
N ARG A 77 -6.48 6.28 16.78
CA ARG A 77 -5.96 6.04 18.14
C ARG A 77 -7.01 5.51 19.12
N THR A 78 -8.27 5.89 18.93
CA THR A 78 -9.39 5.46 19.79
C THR A 78 -10.01 4.12 19.37
N GLN A 79 -9.94 3.77 18.07
CA GLN A 79 -10.58 2.57 17.52
C GLN A 79 -9.64 1.37 17.38
N THR A 80 -8.32 1.56 17.57
CA THR A 80 -7.32 0.54 17.26
C THR A 80 -6.38 0.24 18.42
N ASP A 81 -5.86 -0.98 18.44
CA ASP A 81 -4.87 -1.42 19.42
C ASP A 81 -3.52 -0.73 19.19
N GLN A 82 -3.17 0.18 20.09
CA GLN A 82 -1.93 0.97 20.02
C GLN A 82 -0.69 0.16 20.38
N ILE A 83 -0.81 -0.89 21.19
CA ILE A 83 0.32 -1.76 21.54
C ILE A 83 0.73 -2.55 20.29
N ARG A 84 -0.26 -3.16 19.63
CA ARG A 84 -0.05 -3.87 18.36
C ARG A 84 0.50 -2.98 17.26
N LEU A 85 0.09 -1.70 17.22
CA LEU A 85 0.68 -0.73 16.31
C LEU A 85 2.17 -0.58 16.58
N GLU A 86 2.54 -0.27 17.83
CA GLU A 86 3.92 0.06 18.20
C GLU A 86 4.89 -1.11 17.99
N GLU A 87 4.43 -2.36 18.21
CA GLU A 87 5.23 -3.57 17.97
C GLU A 87 5.80 -3.70 16.55
N ARG A 88 5.08 -3.19 15.55
CA ARG A 88 5.46 -3.31 14.12
C ARG A 88 5.56 -1.99 13.39
N LYS A 89 5.42 -0.86 14.10
CA LYS A 89 5.41 0.47 13.49
C LYS A 89 6.69 0.76 12.72
N ASN A 90 7.85 0.56 13.36
CA ASN A 90 9.14 0.83 12.74
C ASN A 90 9.38 -0.07 11.52
N GLU A 91 9.07 -1.37 11.62
CA GLU A 91 9.14 -2.31 10.50
C GLU A 91 8.27 -1.86 9.32
N CYS A 92 7.05 -1.39 9.61
CA CYS A 92 6.18 -0.83 8.59
C CYS A 92 6.76 0.44 7.98
N GLU A 93 7.21 1.42 8.76
CA GLU A 93 7.76 2.70 8.26
C GLU A 93 9.00 2.48 7.38
N ASP A 94 9.89 1.57 7.78
CA ASP A 94 11.06 1.15 7.01
C ASP A 94 10.63 0.53 5.67
N PHE A 95 9.69 -0.42 5.69
CA PHE A 95 9.18 -1.02 4.47
C PHE A 95 8.47 -0.02 3.56
N LEU A 96 7.68 0.90 4.13
CA LEU A 96 7.04 1.98 3.38
C LEU A 96 8.09 2.88 2.71
N MET A 97 9.25 3.10 3.35
CA MET A 97 10.35 3.84 2.76
C MET A 97 11.00 3.07 1.59
N ASP A 98 11.20 1.75 1.76
CA ASP A 98 11.75 0.88 0.72
C ASP A 98 10.87 0.89 -0.53
N VAL A 99 9.56 0.68 -0.41
CA VAL A 99 8.66 0.64 -1.57
C VAL A 99 8.51 2.00 -2.25
N MET A 100 8.66 3.11 -1.52
CA MET A 100 8.66 4.45 -2.10
C MET A 100 9.79 4.66 -3.11
N PHE A 101 10.92 3.98 -2.96
CA PHE A 101 12.01 4.03 -3.94
C PHE A 101 11.59 3.52 -5.32
N TYR A 102 10.65 2.57 -5.36
CA TYR A 102 10.15 1.94 -6.58
C TYR A 102 8.88 2.58 -7.14
N TYR A 103 8.38 3.65 -6.51
CA TYR A 103 7.31 4.45 -7.09
C TYR A 103 7.76 5.03 -8.45
N MET A 104 7.02 4.68 -9.51
CA MET A 104 7.30 5.20 -10.85
C MET A 104 6.54 6.51 -11.05
N SER A 105 7.27 7.62 -11.10
CA SER A 105 6.86 8.80 -11.85
C SER A 105 7.63 8.82 -13.17
N ASP A 106 6.90 8.83 -14.28
CA ASP A 106 7.45 8.91 -15.64
C ASP A 106 7.86 10.35 -15.99
N TYR A 107 8.61 11.00 -15.10
CA TYR A 107 9.11 12.36 -15.31
C TYR A 107 10.52 12.37 -15.92
N PRO A 108 10.87 13.38 -16.74
CA PRO A 108 12.15 13.48 -17.47
C PRO A 108 13.45 13.39 -16.63
N PHE A 109 13.39 13.52 -15.31
CA PHE A 109 14.56 13.36 -14.43
C PHE A 109 14.95 11.89 -14.21
N SER A 110 14.09 10.94 -14.59
CA SER A 110 14.30 9.49 -14.44
C SER A 110 15.26 8.86 -15.46
N TYR A 111 15.61 9.56 -16.54
CA TYR A 111 16.49 9.02 -17.58
C TYR A 111 17.91 8.68 -17.08
N LYS A 112 18.41 9.40 -16.06
CA LYS A 112 19.80 9.24 -15.60
C LYS A 112 20.01 8.00 -14.71
N ASN A 113 18.95 7.47 -14.10
CA ASN A 113 19.01 6.36 -13.14
C ASN A 113 18.01 5.25 -13.47
N ILE A 114 17.65 5.06 -14.74
CA ILE A 114 16.64 4.08 -15.15
C ILE A 114 17.01 2.65 -14.71
N THR A 115 18.31 2.34 -14.68
CA THR A 115 18.84 1.04 -14.24
C THR A 115 18.64 0.76 -12.75
N SER A 116 18.59 1.79 -11.88
CA SER A 116 18.39 1.59 -10.44
C SER A 116 16.96 1.15 -10.10
N ARG A 117 16.02 1.25 -11.07
CA ARG A 117 14.65 0.74 -10.94
C ARG A 117 14.55 -0.75 -11.27
N PHE A 118 15.55 -1.31 -11.97
CA PHE A 118 15.60 -2.73 -12.26
C PHE A 118 16.04 -3.50 -11.02
N VAL A 119 15.09 -4.24 -10.47
CA VAL A 119 15.33 -5.17 -9.37
C VAL A 119 15.52 -6.57 -9.92
N ASP A 120 16.35 -7.36 -9.26
CA ASP A 120 16.45 -8.78 -9.53
C ASP A 120 15.24 -9.55 -8.96
N ARG A 121 15.19 -10.84 -9.30
CA ARG A 121 14.14 -11.76 -8.83
C ARG A 121 14.08 -11.85 -7.31
N SER A 122 15.22 -11.88 -6.62
CA SER A 122 15.27 -12.08 -5.17
C SER A 122 14.61 -10.89 -4.47
N LEU A 123 15.02 -9.69 -4.83
CA LEU A 123 14.49 -8.46 -4.27
C LEU A 123 13.01 -8.26 -4.61
N ALA A 124 12.60 -8.55 -5.85
CA ALA A 124 11.18 -8.46 -6.25
C ALA A 124 10.28 -9.39 -5.42
N LEU A 125 10.72 -10.63 -5.18
CA LEU A 125 9.97 -11.59 -4.37
C LEU A 125 9.95 -11.20 -2.88
N GLU A 126 11.03 -10.62 -2.36
CA GLU A 126 11.05 -10.09 -1.00
C GLU A 126 10.06 -8.92 -0.82
N LEU A 127 10.07 -7.97 -1.76
CA LEU A 127 9.13 -6.85 -1.77
C LEU A 127 7.69 -7.34 -1.83
N HIS A 128 7.38 -8.30 -2.71
CA HIS A 128 6.05 -8.90 -2.78
C HIS A 128 5.61 -9.53 -1.45
N ARG A 129 6.48 -10.34 -0.82
CA ARG A 129 6.18 -10.96 0.48
C ARG A 129 5.87 -9.90 1.54
N LYS A 130 6.75 -8.90 1.68
CA LYS A 130 6.56 -7.80 2.64
C LYS A 130 5.31 -6.98 2.33
N THR A 131 4.96 -6.78 1.05
CA THR A 131 3.71 -6.13 0.63
C THR A 131 2.50 -6.89 1.13
N VAL A 132 2.42 -8.21 0.90
CA VAL A 132 1.29 -9.03 1.35
C VAL A 132 1.14 -8.97 2.88
N GLU A 133 2.25 -9.12 3.61
CA GLU A 133 2.26 -9.06 5.08
C GLU A 133 1.86 -7.70 5.62
N THR A 134 2.37 -6.62 5.01
CA THR A 134 2.07 -5.24 5.43
C THR A 134 0.63 -4.88 5.10
N VAL A 135 0.12 -5.23 3.91
CA VAL A 135 -1.28 -4.99 3.54
C VAL A 135 -2.21 -5.72 4.50
N ALA A 136 -1.94 -6.99 4.80
CA ALA A 136 -2.74 -7.77 5.74
C ALA A 136 -2.70 -7.17 7.16
N TRP A 137 -1.52 -6.77 7.64
CA TRP A 137 -1.37 -6.14 8.96
C TRP A 137 -2.07 -4.79 9.04
N LEU A 138 -1.88 -3.90 8.06
CA LEU A 138 -2.58 -2.62 7.96
C LEU A 138 -4.10 -2.80 7.92
N ARG A 139 -4.58 -3.74 7.10
CA ARG A 139 -6.00 -4.05 6.95
C ARG A 139 -6.61 -4.57 8.25
N SER A 140 -5.85 -5.27 9.08
CA SER A 140 -6.33 -5.77 10.38
C SER A 140 -6.72 -4.67 11.39
N PHE A 141 -6.41 -3.40 11.12
CA PHE A 141 -6.86 -2.26 11.91
C PHE A 141 -8.24 -1.72 11.47
N LEU A 142 -8.71 -2.11 10.29
CA LEU A 142 -10.06 -1.77 9.84
C LEU A 142 -11.07 -2.76 10.45
N PRO A 143 -12.34 -2.34 10.64
CA PRO A 143 -13.41 -3.30 10.86
C PRO A 143 -13.60 -4.16 9.60
N GLU A 144 -14.55 -5.09 9.65
CA GLU A 144 -15.00 -5.78 8.45
C GLU A 144 -15.60 -4.78 7.46
N ILE A 145 -14.99 -4.68 6.28
CA ILE A 145 -15.41 -3.81 5.18
C ILE A 145 -15.83 -4.70 4.01
N GLU A 146 -17.02 -4.47 3.47
CA GLU A 146 -17.45 -5.12 2.25
C GLU A 146 -16.57 -4.64 1.08
N ILE A 147 -15.87 -5.58 0.44
CA ILE A 147 -15.02 -5.32 -0.72
C ILE A 147 -15.82 -5.65 -1.98
N PRO A 148 -16.07 -4.68 -2.87
CA PRO A 148 -16.80 -4.94 -4.12
C PRO A 148 -16.08 -5.99 -4.97
N LYS A 149 -16.85 -6.85 -5.64
CA LYS A 149 -16.30 -7.83 -6.57
C LYS A 149 -15.89 -7.14 -7.87
N ILE A 150 -14.73 -7.53 -8.37
CA ILE A 150 -14.23 -7.10 -9.68
C ILE A 150 -14.92 -7.96 -10.75
N PRO A 151 -15.51 -7.36 -11.79
CA PRO A 151 -16.07 -8.13 -12.90
C PRO A 151 -14.99 -9.00 -13.54
N SER A 152 -15.31 -10.27 -13.77
CA SER A 152 -14.45 -11.25 -14.46
C SER A 152 -14.47 -11.09 -15.98
#